data_AF-A0A7S4QVH2-F1
#
_entry.id   AF-A0A7S4QVH2-F1
#
_cell.length_a   1.000
_cell.length_b   1.000
_cell.length_c   1.000
_cell.angle_alpha   90.00
_cell.angle_beta   90.00
_cell.angle_gamma   90.00
#
_symmetry.space_group_name_H-M   'P 1'
#
loop_
_entity.id
_entity.type
_entity.pdbx_description
1 polymer ?
#
loop_
_entity_poly.entity_id
_entity_poly.type
_entity_poly.pdbx_seq_one_letter_code
_entity_poly.pdbx_strand_id
1 'polypeptide(L)'
;MGNTGWRLEEQREVVLCLHSVHNVQHSPNESYYGMATDHASEVEIPVTSERPARLMAGIDSVLSVRIFLHNRGFPSTTDRPVGQLSLPVREMLDTCGPGLYQTWFLLDAPTPYGGMQRSHTVERFLRALHGVSMELHAPRICLTLLDSSTDPAEWPKDDKDRITYFEPVLISHQQHVQITQAYFDYIERAESSSAARTASKKGGVNAQAPVEASALKAELERLQQQQREEEVTLLQRELDQITEEANRRIEKGNGVIVKLKADLKHLRDVEAAQLQCEHAEAEQRVQTLRQEGQELRQRLENSQDDAAADADLQNLQQEVLVLTNQKDALMKMVQDIYGTAQAAAAGGESNAKAAAARAALASIQVLRRQPCPTAMRASGNTRDRKSMRRGSAKLRTSFFRTHTSC
;
A
#
# COMPACT_ATOMS: atom_id res chain seq x y z
N MET A 1 19.33 29.51 7.17
CA MET A 1 18.17 29.06 6.38
C MET A 1 18.62 27.83 5.63
N GLY A 2 18.22 26.65 6.11
CA GLY A 2 18.53 25.39 5.43
C GLY A 2 17.85 25.37 4.07
N ASN A 3 18.52 24.79 3.08
CA ASN A 3 17.91 24.59 1.77
C ASN A 3 16.90 23.45 1.93
N THR A 4 15.62 23.78 2.14
CA THR A 4 14.55 22.79 2.36
C THR A 4 14.34 21.87 1.16
N GLY A 5 14.95 22.17 0.02
CA GLY A 5 14.88 21.39 -1.21
C GLY A 5 13.59 21.60 -2.00
N TRP A 6 12.57 22.24 -1.40
CA TRP A 6 11.30 22.55 -2.05
C TRP A 6 11.46 23.74 -2.99
N ARG A 7 11.19 23.54 -4.27
CA ARG A 7 11.12 24.64 -5.25
C ARG A 7 9.72 25.26 -5.21
N LEU A 8 9.63 26.57 -5.45
CA LEU A 8 8.37 27.33 -5.40
C LEU A 8 7.25 26.76 -6.30
N GLU A 9 7.61 26.16 -7.43
CA GLU A 9 6.65 25.63 -8.41
C GLU A 9 6.45 24.11 -8.30
N GLU A 10 7.20 23.43 -7.43
CA GLU A 10 7.16 21.97 -7.33
C GLU A 10 6.05 21.55 -6.36
N GLN A 11 5.08 20.78 -6.86
CA GLN A 11 4.16 20.03 -6.01
C GLN A 11 4.77 18.67 -5.70
N ARG A 12 4.72 18.28 -4.43
CA ARG A 12 5.20 16.99 -3.96
C ARG A 12 4.06 16.18 -3.38
N GLU A 13 4.13 14.88 -3.58
CA GLU A 13 3.24 13.96 -2.88
C GLU A 13 3.73 13.85 -1.43
N VAL A 14 2.84 14.15 -0.49
CA VAL A 14 3.11 14.02 0.94
C VAL A 14 2.22 12.94 1.54
N VAL A 15 2.77 12.20 2.48
CA VAL A 15 2.10 11.13 3.22
C VAL A 15 1.79 11.63 4.63
N LEU A 16 0.50 11.78 4.92
CA LEU A 16 -0.04 12.17 6.21
C LEU A 16 -0.56 10.95 6.97
N CYS A 17 -0.06 10.72 8.18
CA CYS A 17 -0.51 9.66 9.08
C CYS A 17 -1.10 10.25 10.36
N LEU A 18 -2.27 9.74 10.79
CA LEU A 18 -2.88 10.06 12.08
C LEU A 18 -2.57 8.95 13.08
N HIS A 19 -1.68 9.20 14.04
CA HIS A 19 -1.24 8.18 15.00
C HIS A 19 -2.18 8.05 16.19
N SER A 20 -2.63 9.18 16.75
CA SER A 20 -3.39 9.18 18.00
C SER A 20 -4.19 10.45 18.18
N VAL A 21 -5.28 10.36 18.96
CA VAL A 21 -6.14 11.48 19.37
C VAL A 21 -6.32 11.38 20.89
N HIS A 22 -6.05 12.46 21.61
CA HIS A 22 -6.12 12.52 23.09
C HIS A 22 -7.06 13.61 23.58
N ASN A 23 -7.52 13.46 24.82
CA ASN A 23 -8.39 14.40 25.52
C ASN A 23 -9.73 14.66 24.81
N VAL A 24 -10.24 13.64 24.12
CA VAL A 24 -11.54 13.69 23.47
C VAL A 24 -12.48 12.78 24.25
N GLN A 25 -13.63 13.32 24.65
CA GLN A 25 -14.68 12.51 25.25
C GLN A 25 -15.35 11.69 24.15
N HIS A 26 -15.18 10.38 24.19
CA HIS A 26 -15.82 9.45 23.25
C HIS A 26 -16.50 8.30 24.00
N SER A 27 -17.55 7.75 23.41
CA SER A 27 -18.18 6.53 23.91
C SER A 27 -17.32 5.30 23.57
N PRO A 28 -17.49 4.16 24.26
CA PRO A 28 -16.78 2.91 23.93
C PRO A 28 -17.06 2.36 22.53
N ASN A 29 -18.13 2.82 21.88
CA ASN A 29 -18.55 2.43 20.54
C ASN A 29 -18.12 3.44 19.46
N GLU A 30 -17.55 4.57 19.87
CA GLU A 30 -17.00 5.56 18.95
C GLU A 30 -15.52 5.26 18.66
N SER A 31 -15.14 5.45 17.41
CA SER A 31 -13.76 5.47 16.93
C SER A 31 -13.46 6.84 16.31
N TYR A 32 -12.19 7.22 16.26
CA TYR A 32 -11.77 8.45 15.61
C TYR A 32 -11.22 8.19 14.20
N TYR A 33 -11.42 9.15 13.31
CA TYR A 33 -10.74 9.22 12.01
C TYR A 33 -10.53 10.68 11.63
N GLY A 34 -9.57 10.93 10.73
CA GLY A 34 -9.37 12.23 10.14
C GLY A 34 -9.86 12.28 8.70
N MET A 35 -10.22 13.48 8.24
CA MET A 35 -10.41 13.80 6.82
C MET A 35 -9.42 14.89 6.46
N ALA A 36 -8.52 14.59 5.51
CA ALA A 36 -7.46 15.49 5.09
C ALA A 36 -7.74 16.08 3.71
N THR A 37 -7.39 17.34 3.48
CA THR A 37 -7.53 18.03 2.20
C THR A 37 -6.36 18.99 1.99
N ASP A 38 -5.98 19.19 0.72
CA ASP A 38 -5.01 20.19 0.27
C ASP A 38 -5.67 21.50 -0.20
N HIS A 39 -7.01 21.59 -0.11
CA HIS A 39 -7.88 22.66 -0.65
C HIS A 39 -7.78 22.94 -2.14
N ALA A 40 -6.80 22.35 -2.84
CA ALA A 40 -6.67 22.38 -4.29
C ALA A 40 -7.64 21.38 -4.92
N SER A 41 -7.83 20.23 -4.26
CA SER A 41 -8.84 19.25 -4.57
C SER A 41 -10.07 19.44 -3.67
N GLU A 42 -11.27 19.41 -4.26
CA GLU A 42 -12.53 19.36 -3.49
C GLU A 42 -12.73 18.00 -2.78
N VAL A 43 -11.75 17.10 -2.90
CA VAL A 43 -11.81 15.74 -2.37
C VAL A 43 -11.14 15.70 -1.01
N GLU A 44 -11.87 15.18 -0.03
CA GLU A 44 -11.31 14.87 1.28
C GLU A 44 -10.90 13.40 1.34
N ILE A 45 -9.68 13.15 1.81
CA ILE A 45 -9.11 11.81 1.90
C ILE A 45 -9.16 11.35 3.37
N PRO A 46 -9.77 10.19 3.68
CA PRO A 46 -9.77 9.68 5.04
C PRO A 46 -8.34 9.31 5.46
N VAL A 47 -7.97 9.73 6.67
CA VAL A 47 -6.67 9.43 7.30
C VAL A 47 -6.87 8.72 8.63
N THR A 48 -6.21 7.58 8.79
CA THR A 48 -6.11 6.82 10.04
C THR A 48 -4.67 6.35 10.25
N SER A 49 -4.40 5.69 11.37
CA SER A 49 -3.10 5.07 11.63
C SER A 49 -2.80 3.92 10.66
N GLU A 50 -3.82 3.23 10.18
CA GLU A 50 -3.71 2.10 9.24
C GLU A 50 -3.76 2.53 7.77
N ARG A 51 -4.34 3.70 7.50
CA ARG A 51 -4.55 4.22 6.14
C ARG A 51 -4.06 5.67 6.06
N PRO A 52 -2.78 5.88 5.71
CA PRO A 52 -2.25 7.23 5.54
C PRO A 52 -2.86 7.90 4.30
N ALA A 53 -3.07 9.22 4.38
CA ALA A 53 -3.53 10.01 3.25
C ALA A 53 -2.34 10.47 2.40
N ARG A 54 -2.47 10.36 1.08
CA ARG A 54 -1.51 10.87 0.10
C ARG A 54 -2.09 12.13 -0.53
N LEU A 55 -1.41 13.25 -0.37
CA LEU A 55 -1.88 14.58 -0.79
C LEU A 55 -0.81 15.22 -1.69
N MET A 56 -1.22 16.12 -2.58
CA MET A 56 -0.29 16.93 -3.36
C MET A 56 -0.13 18.29 -2.68
N ALA A 57 1.07 18.62 -2.26
CA ALA A 57 1.36 19.86 -1.55
C ALA A 57 2.45 20.66 -2.25
N GLY A 58 2.22 21.95 -2.48
CA GLY A 58 3.25 22.92 -2.83
C GLY A 58 3.68 23.73 -1.60
N ILE A 59 4.73 24.54 -1.74
CA ILE A 59 5.25 25.34 -0.62
C ILE A 59 4.20 26.33 -0.06
N ASP A 60 3.32 26.86 -0.91
CA ASP A 60 2.26 27.79 -0.51
C ASP A 60 0.91 27.12 -0.24
N SER A 61 0.87 25.78 -0.25
CA SER A 61 -0.33 25.03 0.12
C SER A 61 -0.58 25.09 1.62
N VAL A 62 -1.86 24.97 1.99
CA VAL A 62 -2.28 24.72 3.37
C VAL A 62 -2.90 23.33 3.36
N LEU A 63 -2.44 22.42 4.22
CA LEU A 63 -3.12 21.14 4.42
C LEU A 63 -4.04 21.28 5.61
N SER A 64 -5.27 20.78 5.52
CA SER A 64 -6.19 20.75 6.66
C SER A 64 -6.60 19.34 7.00
N VAL A 65 -6.73 19.06 8.30
CA VAL A 65 -7.18 17.78 8.84
C VAL A 65 -8.33 18.05 9.80
N ARG A 66 -9.50 17.47 9.51
CA ARG A 66 -10.66 17.50 10.42
C ARG A 66 -10.81 16.15 11.10
N ILE A 67 -11.01 16.16 12.40
CA ILE A 67 -11.14 14.96 13.21
C ILE A 67 -12.60 14.74 13.57
N PHE A 68 -13.07 13.52 13.35
CA PHE A 68 -14.44 13.11 13.63
C PHE A 68 -14.45 11.90 14.55
N LEU A 69 -15.53 11.79 15.31
CA LEU A 69 -15.91 10.57 16.00
C LEU A 69 -17.09 9.93 15.26
N HIS A 70 -16.94 8.66 14.94
CA HIS A 70 -17.99 7.86 14.30
C HIS A 70 -18.34 6.65 15.15
N ASN A 71 -19.60 6.25 15.13
CA ASN A 71 -20.02 4.96 15.66
C ASN A 71 -19.57 3.86 14.68
N ARG A 72 -19.05 2.73 15.21
CA ARG A 72 -18.54 1.58 14.42
C ARG A 72 -19.32 1.38 13.10
N GLY A 73 -18.68 1.69 11.97
CA GLY A 73 -19.32 1.76 10.65
C GLY A 73 -18.51 2.59 9.66
N PHE A 74 -19.08 2.85 8.48
CA PHE A 74 -18.49 3.74 7.48
C PHE A 74 -18.61 5.21 7.89
N PRO A 75 -17.66 6.08 7.50
CA PRO A 75 -17.75 7.53 7.68
C PRO A 75 -19.11 8.07 7.22
N SER A 76 -19.76 8.86 8.05
CA SER A 76 -21.06 9.47 7.78
C SER A 76 -21.00 10.99 7.92
N THR A 77 -21.84 11.70 7.17
CA THR A 77 -22.03 13.16 7.31
C THR A 77 -22.62 13.56 8.67
N THR A 78 -23.15 12.59 9.42
CA THR A 78 -23.67 12.77 10.79
C THR A 78 -22.62 12.55 11.87
N ASP A 79 -21.37 12.27 11.50
CA ASP A 79 -20.30 12.03 12.47
C ASP A 79 -20.00 13.30 13.26
N ARG A 80 -19.64 13.12 14.54
CA ARG A 80 -19.45 14.24 15.47
C ARG A 80 -18.08 14.89 15.21
N PRO A 81 -18.02 16.17 14.81
CA PRO A 81 -16.73 16.84 14.64
C PRO A 81 -16.11 17.09 16.00
N VAL A 82 -14.84 16.72 16.15
CA VAL A 82 -14.04 16.95 17.36
C VAL A 82 -13.32 18.29 17.26
N GLY A 83 -12.68 18.53 16.11
CA GLY A 83 -11.86 19.70 15.88
C GLY A 83 -11.09 19.59 14.57
N GLN A 84 -10.24 20.56 14.32
CA GLN A 84 -9.48 20.65 13.08
C GLN A 84 -8.07 21.19 13.31
N LEU A 85 -7.18 20.92 12.36
CA LEU A 85 -5.84 21.46 12.28
C LEU A 85 -5.59 21.98 10.87
N SER A 86 -4.92 23.12 10.75
CA SER A 86 -4.43 23.64 9.46
C SER A 86 -2.90 23.77 9.52
N LEU A 87 -2.24 23.23 8.50
CA LEU A 87 -0.80 23.10 8.36
C LEU A 87 -0.36 23.90 7.13
N PRO A 88 0.00 25.18 7.29
CA PRO A 88 0.58 25.97 6.21
C PRO A 88 2.00 25.44 5.92
N VAL A 89 2.21 24.91 4.72
CA VAL A 89 3.40 24.10 4.39
C VAL A 89 4.68 24.91 4.52
N ARG A 90 4.72 26.16 4.03
CA ARG A 90 5.89 27.04 4.15
C ARG A 90 6.31 27.23 5.61
N GLU A 91 5.38 27.62 6.47
CA GLU A 91 5.67 27.93 7.86
C GLU A 91 5.96 26.67 8.68
N MET A 92 5.37 25.53 8.29
CA MET A 92 5.75 24.23 8.80
C MET A 92 7.20 23.89 8.42
N LEU A 93 7.61 24.12 7.16
CA LEU A 93 8.99 23.86 6.73
C LEU A 93 10.00 24.73 7.46
N ASP A 94 9.65 26.00 7.70
CA ASP A 94 10.51 26.95 8.41
C ASP A 94 10.66 26.62 9.90
N THR A 95 9.63 26.02 10.52
CA THR A 95 9.60 25.74 11.96
C THR A 95 10.05 24.32 12.29
N CYS A 96 9.63 23.35 11.47
CA CYS A 96 9.76 21.92 11.72
C CYS A 96 10.79 21.21 10.83
N GLY A 97 11.37 21.91 9.85
CA GLY A 97 12.20 21.30 8.82
C GLY A 97 11.35 20.59 7.75
N PRO A 98 11.90 19.64 6.98
CA PRO A 98 11.28 19.08 5.77
C PRO A 98 9.99 18.27 6.01
N GLY A 99 9.57 18.06 7.26
CA GLY A 99 8.39 17.29 7.58
C GLY A 99 8.03 17.33 9.06
N LEU A 100 7.07 16.51 9.44
CA LEU A 100 6.60 16.31 10.80
C LEU A 100 6.73 14.83 11.15
N TYR A 101 7.27 14.53 12.33
CA TYR A 101 7.39 13.16 12.80
C TYR A 101 6.72 13.01 14.17
N GLN A 102 5.61 12.27 14.24
CA GLN A 102 4.88 12.01 15.48
C GLN A 102 4.72 13.26 16.36
N THR A 103 4.37 14.39 15.75
CA THR A 103 4.26 15.69 16.42
C THR A 103 2.84 15.90 16.90
N TRP A 104 2.69 16.40 18.13
CA TRP A 104 1.41 16.72 18.72
C TRP A 104 0.93 18.11 18.33
N PHE A 105 -0.38 18.26 18.15
CA PHE A 105 -1.03 19.53 17.87
C PHE A 105 -2.31 19.66 18.66
N LEU A 106 -2.60 20.85 19.19
CA LEU A 106 -3.93 21.18 19.68
C LEU A 106 -4.92 21.23 18.51
N LEU A 107 -6.14 20.75 18.74
CA LEU A 107 -7.23 20.89 17.79
C LEU A 107 -7.98 22.19 18.02
N ASP A 108 -8.15 22.96 16.95
CA ASP A 108 -9.08 24.08 16.94
C ASP A 108 -10.53 23.58 16.89
N ALA A 109 -11.47 24.43 17.32
CA ALA A 109 -12.89 24.21 17.07
C ALA A 109 -13.15 24.04 15.56
N PRO A 110 -14.07 23.13 15.17
CA PRO A 110 -14.36 22.88 13.77
C PRO A 110 -14.92 24.14 13.10
N THR A 111 -14.30 24.56 11.98
CA THR A 111 -14.81 25.67 11.15
C THR A 111 -14.98 25.20 9.70
N PRO A 112 -15.85 25.83 8.91
CA PRO A 112 -15.87 25.57 7.47
C PRO A 112 -14.52 25.91 6.82
N TYR A 113 -14.19 25.20 5.73
CA TYR A 113 -12.98 25.45 4.94
C TYR A 113 -13.06 26.78 4.18
N GLY A 114 -11.90 27.33 3.80
CA GLY A 114 -11.80 28.39 2.79
C GLY A 114 -12.06 29.82 3.25
N GLY A 115 -12.29 30.09 4.54
CA GLY A 115 -12.61 31.44 5.04
C GLY A 115 -11.49 32.19 5.76
N MET A 116 -10.34 31.55 6.02
CA MET A 116 -9.29 32.13 6.86
C MET A 116 -8.20 32.83 6.04
N GLN A 117 -7.84 34.03 6.47
CA GLN A 117 -6.63 34.70 5.99
C GLN A 117 -5.40 33.89 6.37
N ARG A 118 -4.41 33.83 5.46
CA ARG A 118 -3.16 33.08 5.65
C ARG A 118 -2.46 33.43 6.97
N SER A 119 -2.42 34.72 7.34
CA SER A 119 -1.85 35.19 8.62
C SER A 119 -2.47 34.49 9.83
N HIS A 120 -3.81 34.42 9.89
CA HIS A 120 -4.50 33.73 10.97
C HIS A 120 -4.25 32.22 10.95
N THR A 121 -4.11 31.61 9.77
CA THR A 121 -3.77 30.19 9.65
C THR A 121 -2.39 29.90 10.24
N VAL A 122 -1.41 30.76 9.98
CA VAL A 122 -0.07 30.65 10.56
C VAL A 122 -0.09 30.81 12.08
N GLU A 123 -0.80 31.81 12.59
CA GLU A 123 -0.95 32.00 14.04
C GLU A 123 -1.60 30.80 14.73
N ARG A 124 -2.63 30.21 14.12
CA ARG A 124 -3.27 28.99 14.65
C ARG A 124 -2.35 27.79 14.59
N PHE A 125 -1.58 27.61 13.51
CA PHE A 125 -0.58 26.55 13.42
C PHE A 125 0.46 26.65 14.54
N LEU A 126 1.05 27.83 14.73
CA LEU A 126 2.06 28.04 15.78
C LEU A 126 1.47 27.83 17.18
N ARG A 127 0.25 28.31 17.41
CA ARG A 127 -0.48 28.06 18.65
C ARG A 127 -0.75 26.58 18.87
N ALA A 128 -1.16 25.87 17.82
CA ALA A 128 -1.44 24.43 17.90
C ALA A 128 -0.18 23.62 18.20
N LEU A 129 0.96 24.00 17.63
CA LEU A 129 2.25 23.34 17.82
C LEU A 129 2.83 23.59 19.23
N HIS A 130 2.84 24.84 19.69
CA HIS A 130 3.46 25.21 20.97
C HIS A 130 2.51 25.14 22.17
N GLY A 131 1.20 25.18 21.95
CA GLY A 131 0.19 25.19 23.00
C GLY A 131 -0.02 23.83 23.68
N VAL A 132 0.47 22.73 23.11
CA VAL A 132 0.18 21.37 23.61
C VAL A 132 0.63 21.16 25.06
N SER A 133 1.76 21.75 25.47
CA SER A 133 2.26 21.68 26.84
C SER A 133 1.53 22.63 27.80
N MET A 134 0.90 23.69 27.28
CA MET A 134 0.19 24.68 28.08
C MET A 134 -1.27 24.27 28.35
N GLU A 135 -1.91 23.59 27.39
CA GLU A 135 -3.31 23.21 27.45
C GLU A 135 -3.47 21.69 27.56
N LEU A 136 -3.00 21.11 28.68
CA LEU A 136 -2.93 19.66 28.88
C LEU A 136 -4.26 18.90 28.77
N HIS A 137 -5.39 19.59 28.94
CA HIS A 137 -6.75 19.02 28.85
C HIS A 137 -7.43 19.29 27.51
N ALA A 138 -6.84 20.13 26.64
CA ALA A 138 -7.42 20.42 25.35
C ALA A 138 -7.31 19.19 24.41
N PRO A 139 -8.28 18.98 23.51
CA PRO A 139 -8.20 17.96 22.47
C PRO A 139 -6.94 18.13 21.63
N ARG A 140 -6.22 17.03 21.40
CA ARG A 140 -4.97 17.05 20.64
C ARG A 140 -4.79 15.82 19.77
N ILE A 141 -4.01 15.96 18.70
CA ILE A 141 -3.69 14.87 17.77
C ILE A 141 -2.20 14.72 17.58
N CYS A 142 -1.77 13.49 17.30
CA CYS A 142 -0.40 13.17 16.90
C CYS A 142 -0.35 12.81 15.42
N LEU A 143 0.46 13.55 14.66
CA LEU A 143 0.56 13.41 13.21
C LEU A 143 2.01 13.17 12.75
N THR A 144 2.16 12.44 11.66
CA THR A 144 3.37 12.44 10.83
C THR A 144 2.99 12.96 9.45
N LEU A 145 3.84 13.82 8.89
CA LEU A 145 3.72 14.31 7.51
C LEU A 145 5.11 14.28 6.87
N LEU A 146 5.29 13.43 5.87
CA LEU A 146 6.58 13.24 5.20
C LEU A 146 6.39 13.28 3.68
N ASP A 147 7.45 13.64 2.96
CA ASP A 147 7.50 13.51 1.50
C ASP A 147 7.44 12.02 1.09
N SER A 148 6.61 11.66 0.10
CA SER A 148 6.42 10.26 -0.32
C SER A 148 7.67 9.65 -0.94
N SER A 149 8.57 10.50 -1.46
CA SER A 149 9.88 10.08 -1.97
C SER A 149 10.83 9.62 -0.88
N THR A 150 10.50 9.88 0.38
CA THR A 150 11.36 9.60 1.53
C THR A 150 10.87 8.39 2.31
N ASP A 151 11.66 7.31 2.33
CA ASP A 151 11.43 6.18 3.24
C ASP A 151 12.16 6.42 4.59
N PRO A 152 11.44 6.45 5.73
CA PRO A 152 12.05 6.51 7.06
C PRO A 152 13.11 5.45 7.33
N ALA A 153 13.02 4.27 6.70
CA ALA A 153 14.02 3.21 6.83
C ALA A 153 15.36 3.57 6.17
N GLU A 154 15.39 4.59 5.31
CA GLU A 154 16.58 5.04 4.58
C GLU A 154 17.28 6.22 5.26
N TRP A 155 16.62 6.92 6.19
CA TRP A 155 17.19 8.04 6.94
C TRP A 155 18.56 7.77 7.60
N PRO A 156 18.83 6.57 8.15
CA PRO A 156 20.14 6.29 8.76
C PRO A 156 21.27 6.06 7.74
N LYS A 157 20.94 5.87 6.45
CA LYS A 157 21.90 5.38 5.44
C LYS A 157 22.72 6.50 4.80
N ASP A 158 22.17 7.71 4.65
CA ASP A 158 22.87 8.85 4.04
C ASP A 158 23.20 9.93 5.08
N ASP A 159 24.48 10.07 5.41
CA ASP A 159 24.97 11.09 6.35
C ASP A 159 24.64 12.53 5.93
N LYS A 160 24.48 12.80 4.62
CA LYS A 160 24.12 14.14 4.14
C LYS A 160 22.65 14.48 4.44
N ASP A 161 21.78 13.49 4.39
CA ASP A 161 20.36 13.68 4.61
C ASP A 161 19.95 13.49 6.08
N ARG A 162 20.87 13.02 6.94
CA ARG A 162 20.62 12.91 8.38
C ARG A 162 20.19 14.25 8.98
N ILE A 163 20.81 15.37 8.62
CA ILE A 163 20.42 16.67 9.19
C ILE A 163 18.96 16.99 8.83
N THR A 164 18.58 16.73 7.58
CA THR A 164 17.23 16.94 7.03
C THR A 164 16.19 16.12 7.80
N TYR A 165 16.45 14.84 8.09
CA TYR A 165 15.45 13.97 8.72
C TYR A 165 15.48 13.94 10.25
N PHE A 166 16.61 14.27 10.87
CA PHE A 166 16.71 14.29 12.33
C PHE A 166 16.02 15.52 12.93
N GLU A 167 15.90 16.64 12.21
CA GLU A 167 15.26 17.85 12.71
C GLU A 167 13.78 17.62 13.11
N PRO A 168 12.90 17.03 12.27
CA PRO A 168 11.55 16.66 12.69
C PRO A 168 11.49 15.73 13.90
N VAL A 169 12.45 14.79 14.01
CA VAL A 169 12.55 13.85 15.13
C VAL A 169 12.96 14.57 16.42
N LEU A 170 13.91 15.51 16.34
CA LEU A 170 14.34 16.31 17.49
C LEU A 170 13.22 17.20 18.00
N ILE A 171 12.45 17.81 17.10
CA ILE A 171 11.30 18.65 17.46
C ILE A 171 10.23 17.80 18.14
N SER A 172 9.92 16.64 17.58
CA SER A 172 9.03 15.67 18.21
C SER A 172 9.49 15.28 19.62
N HIS A 173 10.77 14.94 19.76
CA HIS A 173 11.34 14.56 21.05
C HIS A 173 11.26 15.70 22.07
N GLN A 174 11.67 16.91 21.68
CA GLN A 174 11.59 18.10 22.51
C GLN A 174 10.15 18.36 22.98
N GLN A 175 9.18 18.24 22.07
CA GLN A 175 7.79 18.43 22.40
C GLN A 175 7.28 17.37 23.40
N HIS A 176 7.63 16.10 23.22
CA HIS A 176 7.27 15.04 24.17
C HIS A 176 7.86 15.28 25.57
N VAL A 177 9.11 15.75 25.64
CA VAL A 177 9.74 16.12 26.92
C VAL A 177 8.99 17.26 27.58
N GLN A 178 8.65 18.32 26.84
CA GLN A 178 7.90 19.47 27.37
C GLN A 178 6.50 19.08 27.85
N ILE A 179 5.78 18.25 27.09
CA ILE A 179 4.45 17.76 27.48
C ILE A 179 4.54 16.92 28.76
N THR A 180 5.54 16.03 28.83
CA THR A 180 5.75 15.16 30.00
C THR A 180 6.07 15.99 31.25
N GLN A 181 6.97 16.97 31.13
CA GLN A 181 7.29 17.90 32.21
C GLN A 181 6.06 18.67 32.69
N ALA A 182 5.29 19.26 31.76
CA ALA A 182 4.08 19.99 32.09
C ALA A 182 3.04 19.10 32.81
N TYR A 183 2.95 17.81 32.44
CA TYR A 183 2.06 16.86 33.09
C TYR A 183 2.48 16.56 34.54
N PHE A 184 3.77 16.36 34.81
CA PHE A 184 4.26 16.19 36.18
C PHE A 184 4.06 17.45 37.02
N ASP A 185 4.39 18.63 36.49
CA ASP A 185 4.14 19.92 37.15
C ASP A 185 2.66 20.10 37.52
N TYR A 186 1.75 19.66 36.64
CA TYR A 186 0.31 19.71 36.89
C TYR A 186 -0.11 18.81 38.05
N ILE A 187 0.41 17.57 38.11
CA ILE A 187 0.13 16.62 39.19
C ILE A 187 0.63 17.18 40.53
N GLU A 188 1.88 17.65 40.59
CA GLU A 188 2.47 18.18 41.83
C GLU A 188 1.69 19.39 42.37
N ARG A 189 1.20 20.26 41.48
CA ARG A 189 0.34 21.39 41.86
C ARG A 189 -1.04 20.95 42.34
N ALA A 190 -1.62 19.92 41.74
CA ALA A 190 -2.91 19.38 42.15
C ALA A 190 -2.83 18.75 43.56
N GLU A 191 -1.78 17.99 43.84
CA GLU A 191 -1.50 17.40 45.15
C GLU A 191 -1.27 18.48 46.21
N SER A 192 -0.43 19.48 45.91
CA SER A 192 -0.17 20.62 46.82
C SER A 192 -1.44 21.39 47.17
N SER A 193 -2.32 21.60 46.18
CA SER A 193 -3.60 22.30 46.36
C SER A 193 -4.57 21.51 47.24
N SER A 194 -4.55 20.18 47.16
CA SER A 194 -5.35 19.29 48.00
C SER A 194 -4.89 19.32 49.47
N ALA A 195 -3.58 19.34 49.71
CA ALA A 195 -2.98 19.39 51.05
C ALA A 195 -3.23 20.74 51.74
N ALA A 196 -3.19 21.85 51.00
CA ALA A 196 -3.48 23.18 51.56
C ALA A 196 -4.94 23.31 52.05
N ARG A 197 -5.90 22.67 51.36
CA ARG A 197 -7.32 22.69 51.73
C ARG A 197 -7.61 21.92 53.02
N THR A 198 -6.87 20.84 53.30
CA THR A 198 -7.05 20.07 54.55
C THR A 198 -6.45 20.78 55.77
N ALA A 199 -5.37 21.55 55.60
CA ALA A 199 -4.75 22.31 56.68
C ALA A 199 -5.59 23.51 57.15
N SER A 200 -6.29 24.21 56.23
CA SER A 200 -7.07 25.42 56.57
C SER A 200 -8.35 25.14 57.39
N LYS A 201 -8.85 23.89 57.41
CA LYS A 201 -10.11 23.54 58.12
C LYS A 201 -9.94 23.26 59.62
N LYS A 202 -8.72 23.33 60.17
CA LYS A 202 -8.41 23.00 61.58
C LYS A 202 -8.39 24.20 62.55
N GLY A 203 -8.66 25.42 62.08
CA GLY A 203 -8.45 26.66 62.84
C GLY A 203 -9.70 27.40 63.31
N GLY A 204 -10.70 26.74 63.89
CA GLY A 204 -11.84 27.48 64.47
C GLY A 204 -12.98 26.62 64.98
N VAL A 205 -12.81 25.96 66.13
CA VAL A 205 -13.95 25.48 66.92
C VAL A 205 -13.69 25.76 68.41
N ASN A 206 -14.66 26.45 69.00
CA ASN A 206 -14.72 26.97 70.36
C ASN A 206 -14.30 25.98 71.46
N ALA A 207 -13.52 26.51 72.40
CA ALA A 207 -13.13 25.87 73.64
C ALA A 207 -14.27 25.94 74.66
N GLN A 208 -15.06 24.87 74.81
CA GLN A 208 -15.85 24.57 76.03
C GLN A 208 -16.56 23.20 75.92
N ALA A 209 -15.80 22.10 76.04
CA ALA A 209 -16.30 20.76 76.43
C ALA A 209 -15.09 19.81 76.64
N PRO A 210 -14.42 19.78 77.82
CA PRO A 210 -13.08 19.21 77.90
C PRO A 210 -12.99 17.72 78.28
N VAL A 211 -14.07 17.05 78.72
CA VAL A 211 -13.91 15.69 79.30
C VAL A 211 -14.50 14.58 78.41
N GLU A 212 -15.72 14.73 77.89
CA GLU A 212 -16.29 13.74 76.94
C GLU A 212 -15.63 13.80 75.55
N ALA A 213 -15.18 14.98 75.14
CA ALA A 213 -14.49 15.17 73.86
C ALA A 213 -13.14 14.44 73.80
N SER A 214 -12.47 14.21 74.94
CA SER A 214 -11.20 13.48 74.96
C SER A 214 -11.41 11.98 74.73
N ALA A 215 -12.43 11.39 75.34
CA ALA A 215 -12.77 9.98 75.14
C ALA A 215 -13.27 9.71 73.71
N LEU A 216 -14.13 10.60 73.19
CA LEU A 216 -14.59 10.52 71.79
C LEU A 216 -13.43 10.68 70.80
N LYS A 217 -12.46 11.57 71.07
CA LYS A 217 -11.26 11.70 70.23
C LYS A 217 -10.41 10.44 70.21
N ALA A 218 -10.17 9.82 71.37
CA ALA A 218 -9.41 8.58 71.46
C ALA A 218 -10.09 7.43 70.71
N GLU A 219 -11.42 7.31 70.81
CA GLU A 219 -12.16 6.28 70.06
C GLU A 219 -12.18 6.56 68.55
N LEU A 220 -12.29 7.83 68.14
CA LEU A 220 -12.24 8.22 66.73
C LEU A 220 -10.85 7.95 66.14
N GLU A 221 -9.78 8.20 66.91
CA GLU A 221 -8.41 7.86 66.52
C GLU A 221 -8.21 6.34 66.40
N ARG A 222 -8.75 5.56 67.33
CA ARG A 222 -8.74 4.09 67.27
C ARG A 222 -9.46 3.57 66.02
N LEU A 223 -10.66 4.10 65.73
CA LEU A 223 -11.43 3.73 64.54
C LEU A 223 -10.73 4.15 63.24
N GLN A 224 -10.11 5.34 63.21
CA GLN A 224 -9.32 5.77 62.04
C GLN A 224 -8.10 4.89 61.83
N GLN A 225 -7.42 4.49 62.90
CA GLN A 225 -6.27 3.59 62.81
C GLN A 225 -6.71 2.21 62.29
N GLN A 226 -7.82 1.69 62.79
CA GLN A 226 -8.38 0.42 62.32
C GLN A 226 -8.77 0.49 60.83
N GLN A 227 -9.41 1.57 60.38
CA GLN A 227 -9.73 1.78 58.96
C GLN A 227 -8.48 1.82 58.08
N ARG A 228 -7.42 2.50 58.53
CA ARG A 228 -6.15 2.53 57.79
C ARG A 228 -5.51 1.15 57.70
N GLU A 229 -5.54 0.37 58.77
CA GLU A 229 -5.00 -1.00 58.76
C GLU A 229 -5.79 -1.90 57.82
N GLU A 230 -7.12 -1.80 57.82
CA GLU A 230 -7.98 -2.50 56.88
C GLU A 230 -7.69 -2.10 55.43
N GLU A 231 -7.60 -0.79 55.14
CA GLU A 231 -7.23 -0.27 53.81
C GLU A 231 -5.84 -0.76 53.37
N VAL A 232 -4.83 -0.72 54.25
CA VAL A 232 -3.48 -1.22 53.95
C VAL A 232 -3.53 -2.72 53.63
N THR A 233 -4.29 -3.52 54.37
CA THR A 233 -4.41 -4.95 54.08
C THR A 233 -5.14 -5.23 52.76
N LEU A 234 -6.13 -4.41 52.38
CA LEU A 234 -6.81 -4.52 51.09
C LEU A 234 -5.88 -4.16 49.93
N LEU A 235 -5.19 -3.02 50.04
CA LEU A 235 -4.22 -2.58 49.03
C LEU A 235 -3.06 -3.57 48.87
N GLN A 236 -2.60 -4.18 49.97
CA GLN A 236 -1.58 -5.21 49.91
C GLN A 236 -2.06 -6.45 49.12
N ARG A 237 -3.31 -6.89 49.34
CA ARG A 237 -3.89 -8.01 48.58
C ARG A 237 -4.08 -7.67 47.10
N GLU A 238 -4.49 -6.45 46.79
CA GLU A 238 -4.60 -5.99 45.40
C GLU A 238 -3.24 -5.93 44.71
N LEU A 239 -2.20 -5.45 45.40
CA LEU A 239 -0.83 -5.46 44.90
C LEU A 239 -0.32 -6.88 44.64
N ASP A 240 -0.57 -7.82 45.55
CA ASP A 240 -0.19 -9.22 45.38
C ASP A 240 -0.92 -9.83 44.16
N GLN A 241 -2.22 -9.58 44.02
CA GLN A 241 -3.02 -10.04 42.88
C GLN A 241 -2.54 -9.46 41.54
N ILE A 242 -2.22 -8.16 41.50
CA ILE A 242 -1.68 -7.51 40.30
C ILE A 242 -0.30 -8.08 39.96
N THR A 243 0.53 -8.35 40.96
CA THR A 243 1.86 -8.94 40.78
C THR A 243 1.77 -10.36 40.22
N GLU A 244 0.86 -11.18 40.74
CA GLU A 244 0.60 -12.53 40.22
C GLU A 244 0.10 -12.52 38.78
N GLU A 245 -0.87 -11.65 38.46
CA GLU A 245 -1.40 -11.52 37.10
C GLU A 245 -0.34 -10.97 36.13
N ALA A 246 0.50 -10.03 36.56
CA ALA A 246 1.62 -9.55 35.76
C ALA A 246 2.64 -10.67 35.48
N ASN A 247 3.01 -11.46 36.50
CA ASN A 247 3.90 -12.60 36.34
C ASN A 247 3.31 -13.65 35.38
N ARG A 248 2.01 -13.96 35.51
CA ARG A 248 1.30 -14.85 34.58
C ARG A 248 1.34 -14.34 33.13
N ARG A 249 1.15 -13.04 32.91
CA ARG A 249 1.24 -12.43 31.58
C ARG A 249 2.65 -12.49 31.02
N ILE A 250 3.66 -12.27 31.86
CA ILE A 250 5.08 -12.38 31.49
C ILE A 250 5.41 -13.81 31.06
N GLU A 251 4.99 -14.82 31.83
CA GLU A 251 5.19 -16.23 31.48
C GLU A 251 4.53 -16.60 30.15
N LYS A 252 3.29 -16.15 29.94
CA LYS A 252 2.58 -16.33 28.67
C LYS A 252 3.31 -15.66 27.50
N GLY A 253 3.80 -14.43 27.70
CA GLY A 253 4.60 -13.70 26.73
C GLY A 253 5.90 -14.42 26.38
N ASN A 254 6.61 -14.93 27.40
CA ASN A 254 7.83 -15.71 27.21
C ASN A 254 7.58 -17.00 26.42
N GLY A 255 6.46 -17.68 26.65
CA GLY A 255 6.05 -18.84 25.86
C GLY A 255 5.85 -18.51 24.38
N VAL A 256 5.20 -17.39 24.06
CA VAL A 256 5.03 -16.92 22.68
C VAL A 256 6.37 -16.57 22.03
N ILE A 257 7.26 -15.89 22.75
CA ILE A 257 8.60 -15.54 22.26
C ILE A 257 9.42 -16.79 21.94
N VAL A 258 9.41 -17.80 22.80
CA VAL A 258 10.12 -19.06 22.58
C VAL A 258 9.59 -19.77 21.33
N LYS A 259 8.26 -19.79 21.16
CA LYS A 259 7.62 -20.35 19.96
C LYS A 259 8.04 -19.61 18.69
N LEU A 260 7.95 -18.27 18.68
CA LEU A 260 8.37 -17.45 17.54
C LEU A 260 9.87 -17.62 17.22
N LYS A 261 10.73 -17.76 18.24
CA LYS A 261 12.15 -18.06 18.03
C LYS A 261 12.36 -19.42 17.38
N ALA A 262 11.59 -20.44 17.75
CA ALA A 262 11.65 -21.75 17.12
C ALA A 262 11.17 -21.70 15.67
N ASP A 263 10.07 -20.99 15.39
CA ASP A 263 9.54 -20.81 14.04
C ASP A 263 10.53 -20.04 13.15
N LEU A 264 11.11 -18.93 13.62
CA LEU A 264 12.15 -18.20 12.87
C LEU A 264 13.39 -19.05 12.60
N LYS A 265 13.80 -19.89 13.56
CA LYS A 265 14.91 -20.83 13.38
C LYS A 265 14.56 -21.86 12.30
N HIS A 266 13.33 -22.38 12.28
CA HIS A 266 12.87 -23.30 11.25
C HIS A 266 12.89 -22.66 9.85
N LEU A 267 12.30 -21.47 9.70
CA LEU A 267 12.30 -20.73 8.43
C LEU A 267 13.72 -20.50 7.90
N ARG A 268 14.64 -20.12 8.79
CA ARG A 268 16.03 -19.82 8.43
C ARG A 268 16.84 -21.07 8.10
N ASP A 269 16.76 -22.11 8.92
CA ASP A 269 17.65 -23.27 8.79
C ASP A 269 17.12 -24.30 7.78
N VAL A 270 15.80 -24.40 7.59
CA VAL A 270 15.16 -25.38 6.70
C VAL A 270 14.70 -24.74 5.41
N GLU A 271 13.80 -23.76 5.47
CA GLU A 271 13.14 -23.23 4.28
C GLU A 271 14.09 -22.38 3.41
N ALA A 272 14.93 -21.54 4.02
CA ALA A 272 15.90 -20.76 3.26
C ALA A 272 16.94 -21.66 2.54
N ALA A 273 17.38 -22.74 3.19
CA ALA A 273 18.29 -23.72 2.57
C ALA A 273 17.61 -24.46 1.41
N GLN A 274 16.34 -24.85 1.56
CA GLN A 274 15.57 -25.47 0.47
C GLN A 274 15.40 -24.52 -0.71
N LEU A 275 15.00 -23.27 -0.47
CA LEU A 275 14.86 -22.26 -1.52
C LEU A 275 16.17 -21.97 -2.25
N GLN A 276 17.31 -21.97 -1.54
CA GLN A 276 18.62 -21.82 -2.18
C GLN A 276 18.96 -23.00 -3.10
N CYS A 277 18.65 -24.23 -2.69
CA CYS A 277 18.81 -25.40 -3.54
C CYS A 277 17.92 -25.33 -4.78
N GLU A 278 16.63 -25.00 -4.61
CA GLU A 278 15.68 -24.85 -5.72
C GLU A 278 16.11 -23.74 -6.69
N HIS A 279 16.63 -22.63 -6.18
CA HIS A 279 17.17 -21.54 -6.99
C HIS A 279 18.37 -22.00 -7.82
N ALA A 280 19.33 -22.69 -7.19
CA ALA A 280 20.51 -23.21 -7.88
C ALA A 280 20.13 -24.22 -8.97
N GLU A 281 19.16 -25.11 -8.71
CA GLU A 281 18.63 -26.05 -9.71
C GLU A 281 17.93 -25.32 -10.87
N ALA A 282 17.14 -24.29 -10.58
CA ALA A 282 16.47 -23.49 -11.59
C ALA A 282 17.47 -22.71 -12.47
N GLU A 283 18.51 -22.13 -11.87
CA GLU A 283 19.60 -21.46 -12.60
C GLU A 283 20.33 -22.43 -13.52
N GLN A 284 20.67 -23.62 -13.02
CA GLN A 284 21.31 -24.66 -13.83
C GLN A 284 20.42 -25.04 -15.02
N ARG A 285 19.11 -25.23 -14.80
CA ARG A 285 18.15 -25.54 -15.87
C ARG A 285 18.07 -24.42 -16.92
N VAL A 286 18.07 -23.16 -16.50
CA VAL A 286 18.08 -22.01 -17.41
C VAL A 286 19.38 -21.97 -18.22
N GLN A 287 20.53 -22.26 -17.60
CA GLN A 287 21.82 -22.31 -18.29
C GLN A 287 21.85 -23.43 -19.35
N THR A 288 21.37 -24.63 -19.03
CA THR A 288 21.27 -25.74 -20.00
C THR A 288 20.37 -25.36 -21.19
N LEU A 289 19.19 -24.80 -20.93
CA LEU A 289 18.29 -24.36 -22.00
C LEU A 289 18.88 -23.22 -22.85
N ARG A 290 19.68 -22.33 -22.25
CA ARG A 290 20.41 -21.29 -22.99
C ARG A 290 21.48 -21.90 -23.90
N GLN A 291 22.23 -22.89 -23.43
CA GLN A 291 23.22 -23.61 -24.23
C GLN A 291 22.54 -24.35 -25.39
N GLU A 292 21.47 -25.10 -25.12
CA GLU A 292 20.66 -25.77 -26.17
C GLU A 292 20.09 -24.76 -27.18
N GLY A 293 19.60 -23.62 -26.70
CA GLY A 293 19.11 -22.54 -27.56
C GLY A 293 20.19 -21.92 -28.44
N GLN A 294 21.42 -21.79 -27.92
CA GLN A 294 22.57 -21.32 -28.69
C GLN A 294 22.99 -22.36 -29.74
N GLU A 295 23.06 -23.64 -29.38
CA GLU A 295 23.37 -24.73 -30.31
C GLU A 295 22.34 -24.81 -31.45
N LEU A 296 21.05 -24.66 -31.14
CA LEU A 296 19.98 -24.64 -32.15
C LEU A 296 20.12 -23.43 -33.08
N ARG A 297 20.45 -22.25 -32.55
CA ARG A 297 20.73 -21.07 -33.37
C ARG A 297 21.94 -21.28 -34.28
N GLN A 298 23.03 -21.82 -33.75
CA GLN A 298 24.21 -22.17 -34.55
C GLN A 298 23.88 -23.18 -35.65
N ARG A 299 23.05 -24.20 -35.36
CA ARG A 299 22.58 -25.14 -36.38
C ARG A 299 21.74 -24.45 -37.46
N LEU A 300 20.86 -23.52 -37.06
CA LEU A 300 20.05 -22.74 -38.01
C LEU A 300 20.91 -21.82 -38.88
N GLU A 301 21.90 -21.13 -38.29
CA GLU A 301 22.84 -20.29 -39.03
C GLU A 301 23.64 -21.14 -40.03
N ASN A 302 24.19 -22.28 -39.59
CA ASN A 302 24.89 -23.22 -40.47
C ASN A 302 23.98 -23.85 -41.53
N SER A 303 22.67 -23.95 -41.29
CA SER A 303 21.68 -24.40 -42.29
C SER A 303 21.16 -23.27 -43.17
N GLN A 304 21.23 -22.00 -42.76
CA GLN A 304 20.96 -20.84 -43.62
C GLN A 304 22.08 -20.64 -44.65
N ASP A 305 23.30 -21.07 -44.34
CA ASP A 305 24.39 -21.17 -45.31
C ASP A 305 24.12 -22.23 -46.41
N ASP A 306 23.09 -23.07 -46.30
CA ASP A 306 22.49 -23.76 -47.46
C ASP A 306 21.68 -22.74 -48.29
N ALA A 307 22.38 -21.78 -48.88
CA ALA A 307 21.84 -20.82 -49.84
C ALA A 307 21.11 -21.50 -51.03
N ALA A 308 21.35 -22.80 -51.24
CA ALA A 308 20.62 -23.64 -52.16
C ALA A 308 19.13 -23.79 -51.79
N ALA A 309 18.79 -23.91 -50.51
CA ALA A 309 17.41 -24.07 -50.08
C ALA A 309 16.59 -22.78 -50.24
N ASP A 310 17.20 -21.62 -49.96
CA ASP A 310 16.57 -20.31 -50.19
C ASP A 310 16.42 -20.01 -51.68
N ALA A 311 17.40 -20.40 -52.51
CA ALA A 311 17.29 -20.29 -53.96
C ALA A 311 16.16 -21.17 -54.52
N ASP A 312 16.00 -22.40 -54.01
CA ASP A 312 14.91 -23.29 -54.42
C ASP A 312 13.54 -22.76 -53.98
N LEU A 313 13.43 -22.19 -52.78
CA LEU A 313 12.19 -21.54 -52.31
C LEU A 313 11.81 -20.34 -53.18
N GLN A 314 12.76 -19.50 -53.58
CA GLN A 314 12.52 -18.39 -54.50
C GLN A 314 12.09 -18.87 -55.89
N ASN A 315 12.74 -19.91 -56.42
CA ASN A 315 12.38 -20.53 -57.69
C ASN A 315 10.94 -21.08 -57.66
N LEU A 316 10.57 -21.78 -56.58
CA LEU A 316 9.21 -22.29 -56.36
C LEU A 316 8.18 -21.17 -56.24
N GLN A 317 8.48 -20.08 -55.52
CA GLN A 317 7.58 -18.92 -55.43
C GLN A 317 7.37 -18.27 -56.80
N GLN A 318 8.43 -18.16 -57.59
CA GLN A 318 8.37 -17.60 -58.94
C GLN A 318 7.58 -18.50 -59.89
N GLU A 319 7.72 -19.82 -59.77
CA GLU A 319 6.94 -20.80 -60.52
C GLU A 319 5.45 -20.74 -60.15
N VAL A 320 5.12 -20.65 -58.86
CA VAL A 320 3.73 -20.47 -58.39
C VAL A 320 3.12 -19.17 -58.94
N LEU A 321 3.89 -18.08 -58.97
CA LEU A 321 3.43 -16.80 -59.53
C LEU A 321 3.18 -16.92 -61.05
N VAL A 322 4.06 -17.59 -61.78
CA VAL A 322 3.87 -17.87 -63.22
C VAL A 322 2.63 -18.73 -63.44
N LEU A 323 2.44 -19.80 -62.66
CA LEU A 323 1.27 -20.67 -62.76
C LEU A 323 -0.03 -19.95 -62.41
N THR A 324 0.00 -19.04 -61.43
CA THR A 324 -1.16 -18.21 -61.06
C THR A 324 -1.52 -17.28 -62.21
N ASN A 325 -0.55 -16.60 -62.80
CA ASN A 325 -0.76 -15.74 -63.98
C ASN A 325 -1.29 -16.54 -65.17
N GLN A 326 -0.76 -17.75 -65.40
CA GLN A 326 -1.24 -18.65 -66.46
C GLN A 326 -2.69 -19.09 -66.20
N LYS A 327 -3.03 -19.45 -64.96
CA LYS A 327 -4.39 -19.81 -64.56
C LYS A 327 -5.33 -18.63 -64.78
N ASP A 328 -4.97 -17.42 -64.37
CA ASP A 328 -5.83 -16.24 -64.53
C ASP A 328 -6.04 -15.89 -66.00
N ALA A 329 -5.00 -16.01 -66.84
CA ALA A 329 -5.12 -15.87 -68.29
C ALA A 329 -6.05 -16.92 -68.90
N LEU A 330 -5.95 -18.18 -68.44
CA LEU A 330 -6.84 -19.27 -68.86
C LEU A 330 -8.28 -19.04 -68.42
N MET A 331 -8.50 -18.62 -67.17
CA MET A 331 -9.81 -18.28 -66.65
C MET A 331 -10.46 -17.14 -67.44
N LYS A 332 -9.67 -16.12 -67.80
CA LYS A 332 -10.11 -15.02 -68.66
C LYS A 332 -10.51 -15.51 -70.05
N MET A 333 -9.70 -16.34 -70.69
CA MET A 333 -10.04 -16.96 -71.99
C MET A 333 -11.31 -17.81 -71.91
N VAL A 334 -11.48 -18.60 -70.84
CA VAL A 334 -12.69 -19.40 -70.61
C VAL A 334 -13.90 -18.47 -70.44
N GLN A 335 -13.79 -17.42 -69.64
CA GLN A 335 -14.85 -16.44 -69.44
C GLN A 335 -15.21 -15.70 -70.73
N ASP A 336 -14.23 -15.37 -71.58
CA ASP A 336 -14.45 -14.76 -72.89
C ASP A 336 -15.19 -15.73 -73.83
N ILE A 337 -14.81 -17.01 -73.87
CA ILE A 337 -15.48 -18.03 -74.71
C ILE A 337 -16.92 -18.28 -74.25
N TYR A 338 -17.14 -18.49 -72.94
CA TYR A 338 -18.48 -18.74 -72.41
C TYR A 338 -19.33 -17.47 -72.44
N GLY A 339 -18.76 -16.29 -72.16
CA GLY A 339 -19.45 -15.01 -72.23
C GLY A 339 -19.85 -14.64 -73.66
N THR A 340 -18.99 -14.88 -74.65
CA THR A 340 -19.35 -14.68 -76.07
C THR A 340 -20.34 -15.71 -76.58
N ALA A 341 -20.30 -16.96 -76.10
CA ALA A 341 -21.31 -17.97 -76.42
C ALA A 341 -22.69 -17.62 -75.83
N GLN A 342 -22.73 -17.07 -74.61
CA GLN A 342 -23.98 -16.61 -73.97
C GLN A 342 -24.53 -15.34 -74.64
N ALA A 343 -23.67 -14.40 -75.03
CA ALA A 343 -24.05 -13.21 -75.80
C ALA A 343 -24.56 -13.57 -77.21
N ALA A 344 -23.96 -14.57 -77.87
CA ALA A 344 -24.44 -15.10 -79.14
C ALA A 344 -25.78 -15.85 -79.03
N ALA A 345 -26.14 -16.36 -77.86
CA ALA A 345 -27.44 -16.97 -77.60
C ALA A 345 -28.55 -15.93 -77.29
N ALA A 346 -28.20 -14.70 -76.92
CA ALA A 346 -29.15 -13.64 -76.55
C ALA A 346 -29.41 -12.60 -77.66
N GLY A 347 -28.62 -12.60 -78.74
CA GLY A 347 -28.80 -11.71 -79.88
C GLY A 347 -28.57 -12.46 -81.19
N GLY A 348 -29.66 -12.77 -81.89
CA GLY A 348 -29.61 -13.40 -83.21
C GLY A 348 -29.08 -12.43 -84.26
N GLU A 349 -27.75 -12.34 -84.39
CA GLU A 349 -27.04 -11.94 -85.61
C GLU A 349 -25.52 -12.05 -85.39
N SER A 350 -24.90 -13.13 -85.90
CA SER A 350 -23.59 -13.10 -86.59
C SER A 350 -22.98 -14.50 -86.69
N ASN A 351 -23.38 -15.24 -87.72
CA ASN A 351 -22.75 -16.49 -88.16
C ASN A 351 -21.28 -16.34 -88.67
N ALA A 352 -20.62 -15.20 -88.44
CA ALA A 352 -19.26 -14.93 -88.92
C ALA A 352 -18.16 -15.12 -87.85
N LYS A 353 -18.44 -14.96 -86.55
CA LYS A 353 -17.41 -15.06 -85.48
C LYS A 353 -17.17 -16.48 -84.96
N ALA A 354 -18.12 -17.39 -85.13
CA ALA A 354 -17.98 -18.80 -84.72
C ALA A 354 -16.95 -19.59 -85.56
N ALA A 355 -16.64 -19.14 -86.79
CA ALA A 355 -15.61 -19.75 -87.64
C ALA A 355 -14.19 -19.38 -87.19
N ALA A 356 -13.97 -18.15 -86.69
CA ALA A 356 -12.67 -17.69 -86.20
C ALA A 356 -12.28 -18.37 -84.86
N ALA A 357 -13.24 -18.61 -83.97
CA ALA A 357 -13.01 -19.33 -82.71
C ALA A 357 -12.60 -20.80 -82.91
N ARG A 358 -13.09 -21.46 -83.98
CA ARG A 358 -12.67 -22.84 -84.32
C ARG A 358 -11.25 -22.91 -84.90
N ALA A 359 -10.75 -21.85 -85.54
CA ALA A 359 -9.37 -21.80 -86.01
C ALA A 359 -8.36 -21.58 -84.86
N ALA A 360 -8.72 -20.77 -83.85
CA ALA A 360 -7.86 -20.52 -82.69
C ALA A 360 -7.68 -21.75 -81.77
N LEU A 361 -8.69 -22.60 -81.65
CA LEU A 361 -8.63 -23.85 -80.87
C LEU A 361 -7.72 -24.93 -81.51
N ALA A 362 -7.48 -24.87 -82.83
CA ALA A 362 -6.57 -25.80 -83.51
C ALA A 362 -5.08 -25.46 -83.24
N SER A 363 -4.74 -24.20 -82.98
CA SER A 363 -3.36 -23.79 -82.68
C SER A 363 -2.91 -24.15 -81.26
N ILE A 364 -3.84 -24.32 -80.30
CA ILE A 364 -3.52 -24.65 -78.90
C ILE A 364 -3.19 -26.16 -78.73
N GLN A 365 -3.62 -27.03 -79.66
CA GLN A 365 -3.29 -28.46 -79.60
C GLN A 365 -1.83 -28.81 -79.95
N VAL A 366 -1.03 -27.86 -80.46
CA VAL A 366 0.36 -28.12 -80.86
C VAL A 366 1.37 -27.99 -79.69
N LEU A 367 1.01 -27.34 -78.58
CA LEU A 367 1.93 -27.13 -77.43
C LEU A 367 1.86 -28.22 -76.34
N ARG A 368 1.08 -29.29 -76.52
CA ARG A 368 0.87 -30.32 -75.50
C ARG A 368 1.86 -31.49 -75.52
N ARG A 369 3.02 -31.34 -76.18
CA ARG A 369 4.10 -32.33 -76.21
C ARG A 369 5.37 -31.78 -75.56
N GLN A 370 5.38 -31.65 -74.24
CA GLN A 370 6.62 -31.70 -73.47
C GLN A 370 6.49 -32.79 -72.39
N PRO A 371 7.43 -33.76 -72.33
CA PRO A 371 7.42 -34.81 -71.31
C PRO A 371 7.93 -34.26 -69.98
N CYS A 372 7.10 -34.36 -68.93
CA CYS A 372 7.56 -34.18 -67.55
C CYS A 372 8.51 -35.33 -67.16
N PRO A 373 9.65 -35.06 -66.51
CA PRO A 373 10.53 -36.09 -66.00
C PRO A 373 9.96 -36.72 -64.72
N THR A 374 10.00 -38.04 -64.71
CA THR A 374 9.69 -38.94 -63.59
C THR A 374 10.83 -38.94 -62.58
N ALA A 375 10.55 -38.69 -61.30
CA ALA A 375 11.37 -39.13 -60.16
C ALA A 375 10.43 -39.31 -58.95
N MET A 376 10.20 -40.54 -58.44
CA MET A 376 11.02 -41.23 -57.42
C MET A 376 11.22 -40.38 -56.14
N ARG A 377 11.06 -40.83 -54.90
CA ARG A 377 10.66 -42.09 -54.23
C ARG A 377 10.80 -41.79 -52.71
N ALA A 378 10.22 -42.66 -51.86
CA ALA A 378 10.58 -42.91 -50.44
C ALA A 378 10.10 -41.88 -49.38
N SER A 379 9.18 -42.25 -48.47
CA SER A 379 9.32 -43.10 -47.27
C SER A 379 9.88 -42.34 -46.05
N GLY A 380 9.11 -42.30 -44.95
CA GLY A 380 9.69 -41.95 -43.65
C GLY A 380 8.73 -41.64 -42.50
N ASN A 381 8.29 -42.69 -41.80
CA ASN A 381 8.12 -42.79 -40.34
C ASN A 381 7.30 -41.76 -39.53
N THR A 382 6.12 -42.24 -39.12
CA THR A 382 5.69 -42.38 -37.72
C THR A 382 6.61 -41.84 -36.62
N ARG A 383 6.07 -40.95 -35.76
CA ARG A 383 6.30 -40.98 -34.31
C ARG A 383 5.21 -40.24 -33.53
N ASP A 384 4.34 -41.05 -32.93
CA ASP A 384 3.85 -40.97 -31.56
C ASP A 384 4.25 -39.73 -30.74
N ARG A 385 3.27 -38.91 -30.37
CA ARG A 385 3.35 -38.10 -29.14
C ARG A 385 2.13 -38.35 -28.26
N LYS A 386 2.35 -39.27 -27.31
CA LYS A 386 1.56 -39.51 -26.11
C LYS A 386 1.20 -38.19 -25.42
N SER A 387 -0.10 -37.94 -25.33
CA SER A 387 -0.73 -37.07 -24.35
C SER A 387 -0.36 -37.55 -22.94
N MET A 388 0.45 -36.78 -22.21
CA MET A 388 0.63 -36.95 -20.77
C MET A 388 -0.34 -36.04 -20.02
N ARG A 389 -1.37 -36.69 -19.47
CA ARG A 389 -2.17 -36.20 -18.34
C ARG A 389 -1.29 -36.14 -17.09
N ARG A 390 -1.23 -34.98 -16.43
CA ARG A 390 -1.06 -34.78 -14.98
C ARG A 390 -1.88 -33.52 -14.68
N GLY A 391 -2.85 -33.47 -13.78
CA GLY A 391 -3.00 -34.14 -12.50
C GLY A 391 -3.26 -33.04 -11.46
N SER A 392 -4.41 -32.35 -11.57
CA SER A 392 -4.81 -31.32 -10.61
C SER A 392 -5.28 -31.98 -9.32
N ALA A 393 -4.39 -32.02 -8.32
CA ALA A 393 -4.75 -32.39 -6.97
C ALA A 393 -5.51 -31.25 -6.30
N LYS A 394 -6.78 -31.53 -6.00
CA LYS A 394 -7.60 -30.80 -5.02
C LYS A 394 -6.99 -31.03 -3.63
N LEU A 395 -6.57 -29.97 -2.95
CA LEU A 395 -6.47 -29.98 -1.49
C LEU A 395 -7.64 -29.20 -0.91
N ARG A 396 -8.63 -29.98 -0.45
CA ARG A 396 -9.57 -29.60 0.60
C ARG A 396 -8.78 -29.55 1.90
N THR A 397 -8.83 -28.44 2.61
CA THR A 397 -8.59 -28.42 4.05
C THR A 397 -9.84 -27.90 4.74
N SER A 398 -10.59 -28.88 5.22
CA SER A 398 -11.68 -28.76 6.17
C SER A 398 -11.14 -28.37 7.54
N PHE A 399 -11.86 -27.44 8.18
CA PHE A 399 -12.32 -27.48 9.56
C PHE A 399 -11.44 -28.22 10.59
N PHE A 400 -10.90 -27.46 11.55
CA PHE A 400 -10.80 -27.94 12.93
C PHE A 400 -11.44 -26.94 13.88
N ARG A 401 -12.44 -27.45 14.58
CA ARG A 401 -13.15 -26.90 15.71
C ARG A 401 -12.53 -27.59 16.93
N THR A 402 -11.98 -26.84 17.87
CA THR A 402 -11.65 -27.38 19.20
C THR A 402 -12.32 -26.52 20.27
N HIS A 403 -13.36 -27.11 20.84
CA HIS A 403 -13.72 -26.91 22.24
C HIS A 403 -12.55 -27.37 23.11
N THR A 404 -12.20 -26.60 24.13
CA THR A 404 -11.84 -27.17 25.44
C THR A 404 -12.17 -26.17 26.54
N SER A 405 -12.99 -26.67 27.44
CA SER A 405 -13.28 -26.24 28.79
C SER A 405 -12.04 -26.18 29.68
N CYS A 406 -11.94 -25.15 30.51
CA CYS A 406 -11.85 -25.21 31.97
C CYS A 406 -12.25 -23.84 32.50
#